data_AF-A0A9D2LET4-F1
#
_entry.id   AF-A0A9D2LET4-F1
#
_cell.length_a   1.000
_cell.length_b   1.000
_cell.length_c   1.000
_cell.angle_alpha   90.00
_cell.angle_beta   90.00
_cell.angle_gamma   90.00
#
_symmetry.space_group_name_H-M   'P 1'
#
loop_
_entity.id
_entity.type
_entity.pdbx_description
1 polymer ?
#
loop_
_entity_poly.entity_id
_entity_poly.type
_entity_poly.pdbx_seq_one_letter_code
_entity_poly.pdbx_strand_id
1 'polypeptide(L)'
;MSVDVAALLHELNIHVTEGSSSTSWLLRAADDASFEVEPGVAAQRLTAHRVRIDSAGRDTVLPRLLHVGQQATKSVIERAEAGEIDILTAEPIRLIHAGRSYEAGAAPLPRQPPRHTGRPAWTRWALQRYLLLTPTPSRQSVIAEALGTTQQSISRAAQALHNLVTDDGDGLLAPDRAQLMEHWLSEYPGPGGQEFGWYGLDNATEHVETVIGLARQLEIQALVSGDIGADKIAPWKLPMHGRVYVSGPIDLADDGFVPVPLQEANLVTCVPRDPTLWRLASSVETERKPDDLPIADAAIVYWDLLMSGDQDSDEAAQHISQLLTGAQ
;
A
#
# COMPACT_ATOMS: atom_id res chain seq x y z
N MET A 1 -18.77 -21.49 -13.55
CA MET A 1 -17.68 -20.49 -13.45
C MET A 1 -16.39 -21.19 -13.85
N SER A 2 -15.68 -20.64 -14.82
CA SER A 2 -14.36 -21.11 -15.23
C SER A 2 -13.32 -20.60 -14.24
N VAL A 3 -12.43 -21.47 -13.78
CA VAL A 3 -11.29 -21.06 -12.94
C VAL A 3 -10.25 -20.42 -13.86
N ASP A 4 -9.89 -19.17 -13.59
CA ASP A 4 -8.81 -18.48 -14.31
C ASP A 4 -7.46 -18.82 -13.67
N VAL A 5 -6.73 -19.74 -14.30
CA VAL A 5 -5.45 -20.24 -13.79
C VAL A 5 -4.41 -19.13 -13.70
N ALA A 6 -4.39 -18.21 -14.67
CA ALA A 6 -3.39 -17.14 -14.70
C ALA A 6 -3.63 -16.13 -13.56
N ALA A 7 -4.89 -15.78 -13.33
CA ALA A 7 -5.26 -14.89 -12.22
C ALA A 7 -4.89 -15.50 -10.86
N LEU A 8 -5.19 -16.79 -10.64
CA LEU A 8 -4.83 -17.47 -9.38
C LEU A 8 -3.33 -17.55 -9.16
N LEU A 9 -2.54 -17.86 -10.21
CA LEU A 9 -1.09 -17.93 -10.10
C LEU A 9 -0.50 -16.54 -9.80
N HIS A 10 -1.06 -15.48 -10.39
CA HIS A 10 -0.65 -14.12 -10.09
C HIS A 10 -0.92 -13.74 -8.62
N GLU A 11 -2.08 -14.09 -8.07
CA GLU A 11 -2.42 -13.85 -6.65
C GLU A 11 -1.53 -14.64 -5.68
N LEU A 12 -0.92 -15.73 -6.15
CA LEU A 12 0.10 -16.50 -5.43
C LEU A 12 1.51 -15.93 -5.58
N ASN A 13 1.69 -14.79 -6.27
CA ASN A 13 2.99 -14.25 -6.69
C ASN A 13 3.82 -15.24 -7.52
N ILE A 14 3.15 -16.03 -8.37
CA ILE A 14 3.78 -17.02 -9.25
C ILE A 14 3.76 -16.51 -10.69
N HIS A 15 4.95 -16.34 -11.25
CA HIS A 15 5.12 -15.91 -12.63
C HIS A 15 5.03 -17.11 -13.57
N VAL A 16 4.32 -16.93 -14.69
CA VAL A 16 4.12 -17.95 -15.71
C VAL A 16 4.87 -17.57 -16.98
N THR A 17 5.71 -18.46 -17.48
CA THR A 17 6.34 -18.34 -18.80
C THR A 17 6.13 -19.61 -19.63
N GLU A 18 6.48 -19.55 -20.92
CA GLU A 18 6.46 -20.72 -21.80
C GLU A 18 7.37 -21.83 -21.24
N GLY A 19 6.87 -23.05 -21.21
CA GLY A 19 7.63 -24.24 -20.81
C GLY A 19 8.45 -24.82 -21.97
N SER A 20 8.98 -26.01 -21.75
CA SER A 20 9.76 -26.77 -22.76
C SER A 20 8.90 -27.34 -23.90
N SER A 21 7.57 -27.30 -23.76
CA SER A 21 6.60 -27.77 -24.75
C SER A 21 5.44 -26.79 -24.92
N SER A 22 4.70 -26.91 -26.03
CA SER A 22 3.54 -26.04 -26.31
C SER A 22 2.37 -26.20 -25.34
N THR A 23 2.37 -27.26 -24.53
CA THR A 23 1.34 -27.54 -23.52
C THR A 23 1.81 -27.32 -22.10
N SER A 24 3.10 -27.05 -21.88
CA SER A 24 3.68 -26.90 -20.55
C SER A 24 4.03 -25.46 -20.22
N TRP A 25 3.92 -25.13 -18.95
CA TRP A 25 4.19 -23.82 -18.39
C TRP A 25 5.32 -23.93 -17.36
N LEU A 26 6.27 -23.00 -17.43
CA LEU A 26 7.26 -22.83 -16.39
C LEU A 26 6.71 -21.84 -15.36
N LEU A 27 6.53 -22.32 -14.14
CA LEU A 27 6.10 -21.53 -13.00
C LEU A 27 7.31 -21.13 -12.16
N ARG A 28 7.40 -19.86 -11.79
CA ARG A 28 8.42 -19.33 -10.89
C ARG A 28 7.77 -18.69 -9.68
N ALA A 29 8.01 -19.25 -8.51
CA ALA A 29 7.54 -18.73 -7.24
C ALA A 29 8.52 -17.69 -6.66
N ALA A 30 8.05 -16.89 -5.70
CA ALA A 30 8.82 -15.84 -5.04
C ALA A 30 10.03 -16.34 -4.24
N ASP A 31 10.07 -17.63 -3.89
CA ASP A 31 11.20 -18.30 -3.22
C ASP A 31 12.28 -18.81 -4.20
N ASP A 32 12.31 -18.26 -5.42
CA ASP A 32 13.13 -18.71 -6.57
C ASP A 32 12.88 -20.16 -7.02
N ALA A 33 11.88 -20.86 -6.46
CA ALA A 33 11.52 -22.19 -6.92
C ALA A 33 10.92 -22.11 -8.33
N SER A 34 11.49 -22.88 -9.26
CA SER A 34 11.03 -22.98 -10.63
C SER A 34 10.62 -24.41 -10.93
N PHE A 35 9.41 -24.59 -11.47
CA PHE A 35 8.90 -25.92 -11.81
C PHE A 35 8.00 -25.88 -13.04
N GLU A 36 8.10 -26.94 -13.84
CA GLU A 36 7.36 -27.05 -15.09
C GLU A 36 6.15 -27.95 -14.91
N VAL A 37 4.98 -27.46 -15.31
CA VAL A 37 3.70 -28.15 -15.15
C VAL A 37 2.91 -28.11 -16.46
N GLU A 38 2.00 -29.06 -16.61
CA GLU A 38 0.96 -29.02 -17.65
C GLU A 38 -0.37 -28.68 -16.98
N PRO A 39 -1.00 -27.52 -17.24
CA PRO A 39 -2.27 -27.16 -16.60
C PRO A 39 -3.41 -28.06 -17.10
N GLY A 40 -4.11 -28.69 -16.16
CA GLY A 40 -5.30 -29.49 -16.42
C GLY A 40 -6.55 -28.66 -16.66
N VAL A 41 -7.61 -29.31 -17.13
CA VAL A 41 -8.92 -28.68 -17.34
C VAL A 41 -9.56 -28.32 -16.00
N ALA A 42 -9.97 -27.07 -15.84
CA ALA A 42 -10.61 -26.59 -14.62
C ALA A 42 -11.90 -27.36 -14.28
N ALA A 43 -12.02 -27.82 -13.03
CA ALA A 43 -13.21 -28.46 -12.49
C ALA A 43 -13.83 -27.64 -11.35
N GLN A 44 -15.16 -27.71 -11.19
CA GLN A 44 -15.82 -27.11 -10.01
C GLN A 44 -15.33 -27.74 -8.69
N ARG A 45 -14.99 -29.03 -8.70
CA ARG A 45 -14.44 -29.69 -7.52
C ARG A 45 -13.47 -30.80 -7.89
N LEU A 46 -12.26 -30.74 -7.34
CA LEU A 46 -11.27 -31.79 -7.44
C LEU A 46 -11.61 -32.92 -6.47
N THR A 47 -11.94 -34.08 -7.03
CA THR A 47 -12.23 -35.32 -6.29
C THR A 47 -11.22 -36.40 -6.68
N ALA A 48 -11.03 -37.40 -5.83
CA ALA A 48 -10.15 -38.53 -6.14
C ALA A 48 -10.56 -39.31 -7.40
N HIS A 49 -11.84 -39.27 -7.80
CA HIS A 49 -12.29 -39.86 -9.06
C HIS A 49 -11.86 -39.04 -10.27
N ARG A 50 -12.03 -37.71 -10.21
CA ARG A 50 -11.62 -36.80 -11.28
C ARG A 50 -10.10 -36.83 -11.49
N VAL A 51 -9.32 -36.72 -10.42
CA VAL A 51 -7.85 -36.79 -10.47
C VAL A 51 -7.40 -38.09 -11.17
N ARG A 52 -8.01 -39.23 -10.85
CA ARG A 52 -7.70 -40.51 -11.51
C ARG A 52 -8.06 -40.53 -13.00
N ILE A 53 -9.15 -39.89 -13.41
CA ILE A 53 -9.53 -39.80 -14.82
C ILE A 53 -8.52 -38.92 -15.57
N ASP A 54 -8.16 -37.76 -15.02
CA ASP A 54 -7.29 -36.80 -15.69
C ASP A 54 -5.83 -37.32 -15.78
N SER A 55 -5.39 -38.10 -14.79
CA SER A 55 -4.10 -38.78 -14.79
C SER A 55 -4.09 -40.11 -15.57
N ALA A 56 -5.24 -40.60 -16.06
CA ALA A 56 -5.30 -41.88 -16.74
C ALA A 56 -4.50 -41.85 -18.05
N GLY A 57 -3.45 -42.67 -18.15
CA GLY A 57 -2.58 -42.74 -19.32
C GLY A 57 -1.44 -41.71 -19.34
N ARG A 58 -1.28 -40.92 -18.27
CA ARG A 58 -0.11 -40.06 -18.05
C ARG A 58 0.84 -40.78 -17.08
N ASP A 59 1.92 -41.35 -17.60
CA ASP A 59 3.01 -41.87 -16.76
C ASP A 59 3.68 -40.72 -15.98
N THR A 60 4.51 -41.04 -14.97
CA THR A 60 5.29 -40.10 -14.12
C THR A 60 6.38 -39.33 -14.89
N VAL A 61 6.05 -38.83 -16.07
CA VAL A 61 6.93 -38.08 -16.96
C VAL A 61 6.73 -36.60 -16.67
N LEU A 62 7.84 -35.86 -16.59
CA LEU A 62 7.81 -34.40 -16.50
C LEU A 62 7.46 -33.82 -17.87
N PRO A 63 6.64 -32.77 -17.95
CA PRO A 63 6.09 -31.98 -16.82
C PRO A 63 4.86 -32.62 -16.17
N ARG A 64 4.69 -32.41 -14.85
CA ARG A 64 3.57 -32.99 -14.07
C ARG A 64 2.27 -32.26 -14.41
N LEU A 65 1.17 -33.02 -14.48
CA LEU A 65 -0.17 -32.46 -14.63
C LEU A 65 -0.57 -31.69 -13.36
N LEU A 66 -0.89 -30.40 -13.52
CA LEU A 66 -1.45 -29.55 -12.49
C LEU A 66 -2.99 -29.65 -12.53
N HIS A 67 -3.59 -30.29 -11.53
CA HIS A 67 -5.04 -30.40 -11.44
C HIS A 67 -5.66 -29.08 -10.96
N VAL A 68 -6.52 -28.47 -11.78
CA VAL A 68 -7.12 -27.16 -11.50
C VAL A 68 -8.58 -27.32 -11.05
N GLY A 69 -8.99 -26.66 -9.97
CA GLY A 69 -10.42 -26.55 -9.67
C GLY A 69 -10.82 -25.45 -8.70
N GLN A 70 -12.12 -25.23 -8.52
CA GLN A 70 -12.61 -24.22 -7.57
C GLN A 70 -12.26 -24.65 -6.13
N GLN A 71 -12.59 -25.90 -5.79
CA GLN A 71 -12.37 -26.49 -4.47
C GLN A 71 -11.76 -27.88 -4.60
N ALA A 72 -11.10 -28.38 -3.56
CA ALA A 72 -10.61 -29.76 -3.49
C ALA A 72 -11.19 -30.50 -2.27
N THR A 73 -11.44 -31.79 -2.43
CA THR A 73 -11.76 -32.66 -1.28
C THR A 73 -10.53 -32.83 -0.39
N LYS A 74 -10.73 -33.00 0.93
CA LYS A 74 -9.64 -33.21 1.89
C LYS A 74 -8.64 -34.29 1.47
N SER A 75 -9.13 -35.42 0.97
CA SER A 75 -8.28 -36.52 0.48
C SER A 75 -7.43 -36.17 -0.74
N VAL A 76 -7.85 -35.19 -1.56
CA VAL A 76 -7.04 -34.70 -2.69
C VAL A 76 -5.96 -33.75 -2.18
N ILE A 77 -6.29 -32.89 -1.21
CA ILE A 77 -5.34 -32.00 -0.56
C ILE A 77 -4.24 -32.82 0.15
N GLU A 78 -4.61 -33.81 0.95
CA GLU A 78 -3.67 -34.69 1.67
C GLU A 78 -2.69 -35.40 0.70
N ARG A 79 -3.17 -35.83 -0.47
CA ARG A 79 -2.33 -36.44 -1.49
C ARG A 79 -1.40 -35.44 -2.17
N ALA A 80 -1.85 -34.21 -2.37
CA ALA A 80 -1.03 -33.15 -2.93
C ALA A 80 0.08 -32.74 -1.95
N GLU A 81 -0.24 -32.60 -0.67
CA GLU A 81 0.71 -32.33 0.42
C GLU A 81 1.74 -33.46 0.57
N ALA A 82 1.33 -34.71 0.31
CA ALA A 82 2.25 -35.85 0.23
C ALA A 82 3.11 -35.88 -1.05
N GLY A 83 2.93 -34.93 -1.98
CA GLY A 83 3.67 -34.84 -3.24
C GLY A 83 3.26 -35.87 -4.30
N GLU A 84 2.12 -36.55 -4.11
CA GLU A 84 1.61 -37.54 -5.07
C GLU A 84 1.01 -36.89 -6.32
N ILE A 85 0.40 -35.71 -6.16
CA ILE A 85 -0.26 -34.96 -7.22
C ILE A 85 -0.03 -33.46 -7.02
N ASP A 86 -0.17 -32.69 -8.10
CA ASP A 86 -0.08 -31.23 -8.02
C ASP A 86 -1.48 -30.63 -8.23
N ILE A 87 -1.86 -29.64 -7.42
CA ILE A 87 -3.20 -29.03 -7.48
C ILE A 87 -3.13 -27.50 -7.41
N LEU A 88 -4.05 -26.83 -8.11
CA LEU A 88 -4.34 -25.41 -7.97
C LEU A 88 -5.83 -25.24 -7.63
N THR A 89 -6.14 -24.60 -6.51
CA THR A 89 -7.52 -24.30 -6.08
C THR A 89 -7.79 -22.80 -6.01
N ALA A 90 -9.04 -22.40 -6.21
CA ALA A 90 -9.51 -21.01 -6.05
C ALA A 90 -10.06 -20.73 -4.65
N GLU A 91 -10.55 -21.75 -3.94
CA GLU A 91 -11.19 -21.62 -2.62
C GLU A 91 -10.72 -22.74 -1.67
N PRO A 92 -9.74 -22.45 -0.78
CA PRO A 92 -8.89 -21.26 -0.77
C PRO A 92 -7.94 -21.22 -1.97
N ILE A 93 -7.41 -20.03 -2.29
CA ILE A 93 -6.39 -19.87 -3.33
C ILE A 93 -5.10 -20.52 -2.87
N ARG A 94 -4.74 -21.61 -3.54
CA ARG A 94 -3.61 -22.46 -3.14
C ARG A 94 -3.07 -23.23 -4.33
N LEU A 95 -1.76 -23.22 -4.50
CA LEU A 95 -1.02 -24.18 -5.32
C LEU A 95 -0.28 -25.15 -4.40
N ILE A 96 -0.41 -26.45 -4.63
CA ILE A 96 0.49 -27.44 -4.05
C ILE A 96 1.25 -28.13 -5.18
N HIS A 97 2.57 -28.02 -5.17
CA HIS A 97 3.45 -28.68 -6.13
C HIS A 97 4.51 -29.51 -5.41
N ALA A 98 4.59 -30.80 -5.73
CA ALA A 98 5.55 -31.74 -5.13
C ALA A 98 5.58 -31.70 -3.59
N GLY A 99 4.41 -31.52 -2.96
CA GLY A 99 4.25 -31.44 -1.51
C GLY A 99 4.52 -30.06 -0.89
N ARG A 100 4.96 -29.07 -1.68
CA ARG A 100 5.12 -27.68 -1.24
C ARG A 100 3.85 -26.90 -1.48
N SER A 101 3.34 -26.24 -0.45
CA SER A 101 2.14 -25.41 -0.52
C SER A 101 2.50 -23.94 -0.67
N TYR A 102 1.95 -23.30 -1.68
CA TYR A 102 1.90 -21.86 -1.90
C TYR A 102 0.45 -21.44 -1.68
N GLU A 103 0.21 -20.66 -0.64
CA GLU A 103 -1.11 -20.10 -0.35
C GLU A 103 -1.07 -18.61 -0.64
N ALA A 104 -2.19 -18.05 -1.09
CA ALA A 104 -2.31 -16.60 -1.12
C ALA A 104 -2.11 -16.15 0.32
N GLY A 105 -1.09 -15.32 0.56
CA GLY A 105 -0.86 -14.77 1.89
C GLY A 105 -2.17 -14.18 2.39
N ALA A 106 -2.50 -14.38 3.67
CA ALA A 106 -3.59 -13.61 4.26
C ALA A 106 -3.34 -12.15 3.89
N ALA A 107 -4.34 -11.48 3.28
CA ALA A 107 -4.25 -10.07 2.94
C ALA A 107 -3.55 -9.35 4.10
N PRO A 108 -2.46 -8.60 3.85
CA PRO A 108 -1.68 -7.99 4.92
C PRO A 108 -2.65 -7.31 5.88
N LEU A 109 -2.67 -7.75 7.14
CA LEU A 109 -3.52 -7.07 8.10
C LEU A 109 -3.06 -5.60 8.13
N PRO A 110 -3.98 -4.63 8.03
CA PRO A 110 -3.61 -3.22 8.08
C PRO A 110 -2.72 -2.99 9.30
N ARG A 111 -1.57 -2.31 9.11
CA ARG A 111 -0.71 -1.99 10.25
C ARG A 111 -1.53 -1.18 11.23
N GLN A 112 -1.40 -1.53 12.52
CA GLN A 112 -2.04 -0.74 13.55
C GLN A 112 -1.18 0.48 13.84
N PRO A 113 -1.74 1.70 13.81
CA PRO A 113 -0.99 2.89 14.14
C PRO A 113 -0.53 2.82 15.61
N PRO A 114 0.62 3.43 15.94
CA PRO A 114 1.06 3.56 17.32
C PRO A 114 -0.03 4.15 18.21
N ARG A 115 -0.22 3.58 19.40
CA ARG A 115 -1.16 4.12 20.38
C ARG A 115 -0.50 5.27 21.12
N HIS A 116 -1.02 6.48 20.93
CA HIS A 116 -0.58 7.65 21.68
C HIS A 116 -1.57 7.98 22.82
N THR A 117 -1.13 7.85 24.06
CA THR A 117 -1.91 8.26 25.24
C THR A 117 -1.43 9.62 25.74
N GLY A 118 -2.21 10.68 25.53
CA GLY A 118 -1.88 12.02 26.01
C GLY A 118 -2.18 13.11 24.98
N ARG A 119 -1.71 14.33 25.27
CA ARG A 119 -1.84 15.46 24.34
C ARG A 119 -0.97 15.22 23.11
N PRO A 120 -1.52 15.34 21.88
CA PRO A 120 -0.75 15.13 20.66
C PRO A 120 0.49 16.03 20.58
N ALA A 121 1.61 15.47 20.15
CA ALA A 121 2.87 16.19 19.98
C ALA A 121 3.03 16.76 18.56
N TRP A 122 1.99 17.42 18.03
CA TRP A 122 1.91 17.84 16.61
C TRP A 122 3.16 18.59 16.14
N THR A 123 3.66 19.57 16.89
CA THR A 123 4.87 20.31 16.51
C THR A 123 6.11 19.42 16.42
N ARG A 124 6.25 18.42 17.31
CA ARG A 124 7.39 17.50 17.29
C ARG A 124 7.31 16.54 16.11
N TRP A 125 6.11 16.03 15.79
CA TRP A 125 5.93 15.18 14.60
C TRP A 125 6.09 15.98 13.30
N ALA A 126 5.57 17.21 13.25
CA ALA A 126 5.76 18.10 12.10
C ALA A 126 7.23 18.51 11.91
N LEU A 127 7.99 18.73 12.98
CA LEU A 127 9.43 18.99 12.88
C LEU A 127 10.17 17.79 12.27
N GLN A 128 9.86 16.57 12.70
CA GLN A 128 10.46 15.36 12.11
C GLN A 128 10.12 15.28 10.62
N ARG A 129 8.85 15.45 10.23
CA ARG A 129 8.44 15.47 8.82
C ARG A 129 9.14 16.57 8.02
N TYR A 130 9.26 17.78 8.56
CA TYR A 130 10.00 18.87 7.92
C TYR A 130 11.46 18.48 7.62
N LEU A 131 12.17 17.94 8.61
CA LEU A 131 13.57 17.54 8.46
C LEU A 131 13.75 16.30 7.55
N LEU A 132 12.71 15.46 7.43
CA LEU A 132 12.66 14.40 6.43
C LEU A 132 12.44 14.94 5.02
N LEU A 133 11.82 16.11 4.84
CA LEU A 133 11.54 16.69 3.52
C LEU A 133 12.64 17.67 3.07
N THR A 134 13.38 18.25 4.02
CA THR A 134 14.40 19.27 3.76
C THR A 134 15.78 18.75 4.14
N PRO A 135 16.57 18.24 3.17
CA PRO A 135 17.89 17.64 3.44
C PRO A 135 18.96 18.66 3.83
N THR A 136 18.71 19.96 3.63
CA THR A 136 19.66 21.03 3.98
C THR A 136 19.33 21.65 5.35
N PRO A 137 20.34 22.07 6.13
CA PRO A 137 20.13 22.71 7.42
C PRO A 137 19.19 23.92 7.32
N SER A 138 18.26 24.02 8.26
CA SER A 138 17.24 25.08 8.29
C SER A 138 17.19 25.78 9.64
N ARG A 139 17.25 27.12 9.64
CA ARG A 139 17.18 27.90 10.89
C ARG A 139 15.83 27.69 11.58
N GLN A 140 15.83 27.62 12.90
CA GLN A 140 14.62 27.38 13.70
C GLN A 140 13.49 28.39 13.42
N SER A 141 13.83 29.64 13.08
CA SER A 141 12.84 30.66 12.71
C SER A 141 12.14 30.35 11.37
N VAL A 142 12.88 29.82 10.40
CA VAL A 142 12.35 29.41 9.08
C VAL A 142 11.43 28.20 9.26
N ILE A 143 11.86 27.23 10.07
CA ILE A 143 11.04 26.05 10.38
C ILE A 143 9.75 26.47 11.12
N ALA A 144 9.86 27.41 12.07
CA ALA A 144 8.71 27.89 12.82
C ALA A 144 7.67 28.57 11.91
N GLU A 145 8.13 29.39 10.97
CA GLU A 145 7.28 30.02 9.96
C GLU A 145 6.59 28.97 9.07
N ALA A 146 7.36 28.04 8.52
CA ALA A 146 6.84 26.96 7.68
C ALA A 146 5.78 26.10 8.40
N LEU A 147 6.00 25.79 9.68
CA LEU A 147 5.09 24.99 10.49
C LEU A 147 3.96 25.80 11.16
N GLY A 148 3.92 27.13 11.00
CA GLY A 148 2.93 27.99 11.62
C GLY A 148 2.98 27.98 13.16
N THR A 149 4.18 27.89 13.73
CA THR A 149 4.43 27.82 15.18
C THR A 149 5.50 28.84 15.60
N THR A 150 5.95 28.79 16.85
CA THR A 150 6.99 29.69 17.37
C THR A 150 8.37 29.04 17.36
N GLN A 151 9.42 29.86 17.22
CA GLN A 151 10.81 29.39 17.33
C GLN A 151 11.07 28.65 18.65
N GLN A 152 10.47 29.11 19.76
CA GLN A 152 10.61 28.43 21.06
C GLN A 152 9.97 27.03 21.05
N SER A 153 8.88 26.84 20.31
CA SER A 153 8.25 25.52 20.15
C SER A 153 9.13 24.57 19.32
N ILE A 154 9.77 25.09 18.27
CA ILE A 154 10.76 24.33 17.48
C ILE A 154 11.96 23.95 18.35
N SER A 155 12.52 24.89 19.10
CA SER A 155 13.64 24.64 20.01
C SER A 155 13.33 23.53 21.02
N ARG A 156 12.14 23.59 21.66
CA ARG A 156 11.68 22.55 22.58
C ARG A 156 11.46 21.20 21.90
N ALA A 157 10.89 21.19 20.70
CA ALA A 157 10.68 19.97 19.94
C ALA A 157 12.03 19.32 19.53
N ALA A 158 13.00 20.12 19.07
CA ALA A 158 14.34 19.65 18.74
C ALA A 158 15.07 19.10 19.97
N GLN A 159 14.99 19.79 21.12
CA GLN A 159 15.56 19.29 22.39
C GLN A 159 15.00 17.92 22.78
N ALA A 160 13.71 17.67 22.54
CA ALA A 160 13.06 16.40 22.83
C ALA A 160 13.43 15.27 21.85
N LEU A 161 14.04 15.58 20.70
CA LEU A 161 14.50 14.62 19.70
C LEU A 161 15.98 14.24 19.89
N HIS A 162 16.69 14.89 20.82
CA HIS A 162 18.06 14.56 21.21
C HIS A 162 19.00 14.39 20.00
N ASN A 163 19.61 13.22 19.85
CA ASN A 163 20.59 12.91 18.80
C ASN A 163 19.98 12.73 17.41
N LEU A 164 18.65 12.70 17.27
CA LEU A 164 17.97 12.59 15.99
C LEU A 164 17.97 13.92 15.22
N VAL A 165 18.26 15.03 15.90
CA VAL A 165 18.33 16.37 15.31
C VAL A 165 19.57 17.07 15.82
N THR A 166 20.37 17.61 14.90
CA THR A 166 21.57 18.39 15.24
C THR A 166 21.42 19.81 14.75
N ASP A 167 22.03 20.74 15.48
CA ASP A 167 22.24 22.11 15.04
C ASP A 167 23.73 22.26 14.71
N ASP A 168 24.08 22.38 13.43
CA ASP A 168 25.47 22.50 12.97
C ASP A 168 25.98 23.96 12.97
N GLY A 169 25.14 24.91 13.40
CA GLY A 169 25.41 26.34 13.36
C GLY A 169 24.76 27.05 12.16
N ASP A 170 24.46 26.33 11.08
CA ASP A 170 23.75 26.84 9.91
C ASP A 170 22.24 26.54 9.98
N GLY A 171 21.86 25.51 10.74
CA GLY A 171 20.48 25.26 11.13
C GLY A 171 20.26 23.87 11.71
N LEU A 172 19.00 23.54 11.94
CA LEU A 172 18.61 22.18 12.29
C LEU A 172 18.63 21.28 11.06
N LEU A 173 19.20 20.09 11.22
CA LEU A 173 19.13 18.99 10.26
C LEU A 173 18.96 17.64 10.98
N ALA A 174 18.57 16.62 10.22
CA ALA A 174 18.58 15.23 10.66
C ALA A 174 19.87 14.56 10.15
N PRO A 175 20.84 14.20 11.03
CA PRO A 175 22.09 13.59 10.60
C PRO A 175 21.88 12.18 10.02
N ASP A 176 20.89 11.45 10.53
CA ASP A 176 20.44 10.16 10.01
C ASP A 176 18.92 10.22 9.77
N ARG A 177 18.54 10.46 8.51
CA ARG A 177 17.12 10.56 8.10
C ARG A 177 16.40 9.22 8.21
N ALA A 178 17.09 8.09 8.06
CA ALA A 178 16.48 6.77 8.22
C ALA A 178 16.10 6.54 9.69
N GLN A 179 17.00 6.84 10.63
CA GLN A 179 16.71 6.75 12.05
C GLN A 179 15.62 7.74 12.49
N LEU A 180 15.61 8.97 11.95
CA LEU A 180 14.55 9.94 12.21
C LEU A 180 13.18 9.43 11.73
N MET A 181 13.13 8.83 10.55
CA MET A 181 11.90 8.28 9.97
C MET A 181 11.36 7.09 10.78
N GLU A 182 12.23 6.18 11.21
CA GLU A 182 11.86 5.05 12.08
C GLU A 182 11.29 5.55 13.41
N HIS A 183 11.96 6.52 14.04
CA HIS A 183 11.47 7.13 15.28
C HIS A 183 10.11 7.80 15.07
N TRP A 184 9.96 8.59 14.00
CA TRP A 184 8.70 9.24 13.67
C TRP A 184 7.56 8.22 13.48
N LEU A 185 7.81 7.15 12.71
CA LEU A 185 6.84 6.09 12.44
C LEU A 185 6.43 5.34 13.73
N SER A 186 7.36 5.16 14.67
CA SER A 186 7.06 4.49 15.94
C SER A 186 6.19 5.32 16.90
N GLU A 187 6.18 6.65 16.75
CA GLU A 187 5.52 7.58 17.68
C GLU A 187 4.26 8.24 17.11
N TYR A 188 4.20 8.42 15.78
CA TYR A 188 3.13 9.17 15.13
C TYR A 188 1.87 8.30 14.96
N PRO A 189 0.74 8.63 15.62
CA PRO A 189 -0.48 7.82 15.56
C PRO A 189 -1.28 8.01 14.25
N GLY A 190 -0.78 8.83 13.32
CA GLY A 190 -1.49 9.24 12.11
C GLY A 190 -2.18 10.59 12.22
N PRO A 191 -2.72 11.10 11.09
CA PRO A 191 -3.47 12.36 11.05
C PRO A 191 -4.73 12.35 11.93
N GLY A 192 -5.25 11.15 12.21
CA GLY A 192 -6.49 10.92 12.94
C GLY A 192 -7.67 11.65 12.29
N GLY A 193 -8.72 11.90 13.08
CA GLY A 193 -9.87 12.67 12.60
C GLY A 193 -11.06 11.81 12.20
N GLN A 194 -11.98 12.41 11.46
CA GLN A 194 -13.20 11.75 11.00
C GLN A 194 -13.02 11.31 9.55
N GLU A 195 -13.18 10.02 9.31
CA GLU A 195 -13.12 9.43 7.98
C GLU A 195 -14.53 9.13 7.47
N PHE A 196 -14.71 9.28 6.16
CA PHE A 196 -15.94 8.97 5.43
C PHE A 196 -15.57 8.12 4.22
N GLY A 197 -16.17 6.94 4.13
CA GLY A 197 -15.97 6.00 3.03
C GLY A 197 -16.98 6.22 1.91
N TRP A 198 -16.48 6.21 0.68
CA TRP A 198 -17.25 6.41 -0.53
C TRP A 198 -16.93 5.33 -1.53
N TYR A 199 -17.95 4.94 -2.30
CA TYR A 199 -17.82 4.02 -3.41
C TYR A 199 -18.29 4.69 -4.70
N GLY A 200 -17.40 4.79 -5.69
CA GLY A 200 -17.71 5.23 -7.05
C GLY A 200 -17.36 4.15 -8.09
N LEU A 201 -17.86 4.26 -9.32
CA LEU A 201 -17.59 3.28 -10.38
C LEU A 201 -16.37 3.61 -11.26
N ASP A 202 -15.98 4.88 -11.28
CA ASP A 202 -14.82 5.35 -12.03
C ASP A 202 -13.49 4.87 -11.42
N ASN A 203 -12.35 5.22 -12.03
CA ASN A 203 -11.05 4.87 -11.47
C ASN A 203 -10.64 5.82 -10.33
N ALA A 204 -9.67 5.39 -9.51
CA ALA A 204 -9.23 6.12 -8.33
C ALA A 204 -8.72 7.55 -8.62
N THR A 205 -8.11 7.77 -9.79
CA THR A 205 -7.65 9.11 -10.21
C THR A 205 -8.83 10.04 -10.48
N GLU A 206 -9.81 9.59 -11.27
CA GLU A 206 -11.03 10.34 -11.57
C GLU A 206 -11.84 10.64 -10.30
N HIS A 207 -11.86 9.70 -9.34
CA HIS A 207 -12.49 9.94 -8.04
C HIS A 207 -11.83 11.09 -7.29
N VAL A 208 -10.51 11.06 -7.16
CA VAL A 208 -9.75 12.11 -6.47
C VAL A 208 -9.91 13.46 -7.18
N GLU A 209 -9.84 13.48 -8.51
CA GLU A 209 -10.05 14.72 -9.29
C GLU A 209 -11.44 15.33 -9.04
N THR A 210 -12.48 14.50 -8.93
CA THR A 210 -13.84 14.94 -8.60
C THR A 210 -13.89 15.59 -7.22
N VAL A 211 -13.29 14.95 -6.19
CA VAL A 211 -13.22 15.51 -4.84
C VAL A 211 -12.46 16.83 -4.81
N ILE A 212 -11.32 16.93 -5.52
CA ILE A 212 -10.53 18.16 -5.58
C ILE A 212 -11.30 19.27 -6.30
N GLY A 213 -12.02 18.94 -7.38
CA GLY A 213 -12.89 19.87 -8.08
C GLY A 213 -13.98 20.45 -7.18
N LEU A 214 -14.68 19.58 -6.44
CA LEU A 214 -15.72 19.99 -5.50
C LEU A 214 -15.16 20.78 -4.31
N ALA A 215 -14.04 20.35 -3.74
CA ALA A 215 -13.37 21.06 -2.66
C ALA A 215 -13.00 22.50 -3.06
N ARG A 216 -12.52 22.70 -4.29
CA ARG A 216 -12.25 24.04 -4.85
C ARG A 216 -13.53 24.88 -4.97
N GLN A 217 -14.63 24.29 -5.44
CA GLN A 217 -15.92 24.99 -5.54
C GLN A 217 -16.47 25.41 -4.17
N LEU A 218 -16.23 24.59 -3.14
CA LEU A 218 -16.67 24.83 -1.77
C LEU A 218 -15.65 25.65 -0.94
N GLU A 219 -14.55 26.09 -1.53
CA GLU A 219 -13.44 26.78 -0.85
C GLU A 219 -12.86 25.99 0.35
N ILE A 220 -12.88 24.65 0.24
CA ILE A 220 -12.33 23.72 1.23
C ILE A 220 -10.91 23.34 0.81
N GLN A 221 -9.95 23.45 1.72
CA GLN A 221 -8.59 22.91 1.48
C GLN A 221 -8.65 21.39 1.37
N ALA A 222 -7.97 20.83 0.37
CA ALA A 222 -7.87 19.40 0.15
C ALA A 222 -6.43 18.98 -0.17
N LEU A 223 -6.03 17.81 0.33
CA LEU A 223 -4.74 17.19 0.05
C LEU A 223 -4.91 15.72 -0.33
N VAL A 224 -4.34 15.32 -1.46
CA VAL A 224 -4.33 13.94 -1.95
C VAL A 224 -3.20 13.15 -1.29
N SER A 225 -3.47 11.92 -0.87
CA SER A 225 -2.49 11.02 -0.27
C SER A 225 -2.70 9.58 -0.73
N GLY A 226 -2.11 8.60 -0.03
CA GLY A 226 -2.23 7.18 -0.34
C GLY A 226 -1.71 6.86 -1.74
N ASP A 227 -2.39 5.95 -2.44
CA ASP A 227 -1.97 5.46 -3.75
C ASP A 227 -1.76 6.57 -4.78
N ILE A 228 -2.72 7.49 -4.91
CA ILE A 228 -2.65 8.58 -5.88
C ILE A 228 -1.53 9.57 -5.52
N GLY A 229 -1.35 9.84 -4.22
CA GLY A 229 -0.23 10.65 -3.76
C GLY A 229 1.12 10.00 -4.06
N ALA A 230 1.21 8.68 -3.87
CA ALA A 230 2.40 7.89 -4.14
C ALA A 230 2.73 7.86 -5.63
N ASP A 231 1.73 7.63 -6.50
CA ASP A 231 1.91 7.63 -7.94
C ASP A 231 2.48 8.95 -8.48
N LYS A 232 2.08 10.09 -7.88
CA LYS A 232 2.64 11.39 -8.25
C LYS A 232 4.07 11.62 -7.75
N ILE A 233 4.48 11.00 -6.66
CA ILE A 233 5.81 11.19 -6.05
C ILE A 233 6.82 10.17 -6.61
N ALA A 234 6.44 8.90 -6.67
CA ALA A 234 7.23 7.77 -7.13
C ALA A 234 6.29 6.74 -7.79
N PRO A 235 5.99 6.89 -9.10
CA PRO A 235 5.06 6.02 -9.83
C PRO A 235 5.63 4.61 -9.91
N TRP A 236 5.02 3.69 -9.16
CA TRP A 236 5.50 2.33 -9.03
C TRP A 236 4.36 1.29 -9.03
N LYS A 237 3.24 1.58 -8.38
CA LYS A 237 2.02 0.74 -8.43
C LYS A 237 0.87 1.46 -9.11
N LEU A 238 -0.04 0.69 -9.71
CA LEU A 238 -1.30 1.24 -10.23
C LEU A 238 -2.21 1.64 -9.05
N PRO A 239 -2.70 2.88 -8.99
CA PRO A 239 -3.58 3.29 -7.89
C PRO A 239 -4.93 2.59 -7.90
N MET A 240 -5.34 2.08 -6.74
CA MET A 240 -6.60 1.37 -6.57
C MET A 240 -7.57 2.12 -5.66
N HIS A 241 -7.06 2.86 -4.68
CA HIS A 241 -7.87 3.58 -3.71
C HIS A 241 -7.53 5.08 -3.67
N GLY A 242 -8.57 5.92 -3.60
CA GLY A 242 -8.42 7.35 -3.36
C GLY A 242 -8.36 7.68 -1.86
N ARG A 243 -7.43 8.56 -1.46
CA ARG A 243 -7.42 9.14 -0.11
C ARG A 243 -7.23 10.65 -0.20
N VAL A 244 -8.18 11.39 0.36
CA VAL A 244 -8.17 12.86 0.34
C VAL A 244 -8.40 13.41 1.74
N TYR A 245 -7.44 14.15 2.26
CA TYR A 245 -7.65 14.98 3.43
C TYR A 245 -8.40 16.24 3.05
N VAL A 246 -9.44 16.60 3.79
CA VAL A 246 -10.27 17.78 3.57
C VAL A 246 -10.37 18.59 4.86
N SER A 247 -10.32 19.92 4.77
CA SER A 247 -10.41 20.79 5.96
C SER A 247 -11.82 20.86 6.56
N GLY A 248 -12.83 20.42 5.82
CA GLY A 248 -14.21 20.26 6.27
C GLY A 248 -14.89 19.09 5.55
N PRO A 249 -16.02 18.59 6.08
CA PRO A 249 -16.73 17.47 5.45
C PRO A 249 -17.26 17.88 4.07
N ILE A 250 -17.19 16.94 3.13
CA ILE A 250 -17.73 17.07 1.78
C ILE A 250 -18.71 15.91 1.58
N ASP A 251 -19.91 16.21 1.09
CA ASP A 251 -20.87 15.20 0.65
C ASP A 251 -20.67 14.95 -0.85
N LEU A 252 -20.45 13.68 -1.22
CA LEU A 252 -20.19 13.27 -2.60
C LEU A 252 -21.38 12.54 -3.23
N ALA A 253 -22.52 12.43 -2.51
CA ALA A 253 -23.67 11.67 -2.98
C ALA A 253 -24.25 12.19 -4.31
N ASP A 254 -24.18 13.50 -4.54
CA ASP A 254 -24.66 14.14 -5.77
C ASP A 254 -23.65 14.06 -6.93
N ASP A 255 -22.44 13.56 -6.67
CA ASP A 255 -21.31 13.51 -7.61
C ASP A 255 -20.96 12.06 -8.03
N GLY A 256 -21.95 11.15 -7.95
CA GLY A 256 -21.80 9.77 -8.43
C GLY A 256 -21.20 8.80 -7.42
N PHE A 257 -21.05 9.21 -6.15
CA PHE A 257 -20.59 8.34 -5.07
C PHE A 257 -21.73 7.86 -4.18
N VAL A 258 -21.52 6.72 -3.54
CA VAL A 258 -22.41 6.19 -2.50
C VAL A 258 -21.64 6.10 -1.18
N PRO A 259 -22.18 6.60 -0.06
CA PRO A 259 -21.53 6.43 1.24
C PRO A 259 -21.55 4.96 1.66
N VAL A 260 -20.39 4.43 2.06
CA VAL A 260 -20.21 3.02 2.44
C VAL A 260 -19.32 2.89 3.68
N PRO A 261 -19.34 1.74 4.38
CA PRO A 261 -18.34 1.45 5.41
C PRO A 261 -16.91 1.57 4.87
N LEU A 262 -15.96 1.99 5.71
CA LEU A 262 -14.56 2.22 5.29
C LEU A 262 -13.91 1.00 4.63
N GLN A 263 -14.32 -0.22 5.02
CA GLN A 263 -13.78 -1.47 4.47
C GLN A 263 -14.26 -1.76 3.04
N GLU A 264 -15.33 -1.12 2.59
CA GLU A 264 -15.91 -1.28 1.26
C GLU A 264 -15.60 -0.08 0.35
N ALA A 265 -14.98 0.97 0.89
CA ALA A 265 -14.73 2.22 0.19
C ALA A 265 -13.59 2.12 -0.82
N ASN A 266 -13.78 2.63 -2.04
CA ASN A 266 -12.68 2.87 -2.98
C ASN A 266 -12.16 4.32 -2.94
N LEU A 267 -12.82 5.18 -2.18
CA LEU A 267 -12.40 6.53 -1.88
C LEU A 267 -12.65 6.83 -0.40
N VAL A 268 -11.65 7.38 0.30
CA VAL A 268 -11.80 7.86 1.67
C VAL A 268 -11.50 9.35 1.73
N THR A 269 -12.47 10.14 2.19
CA THR A 269 -12.25 11.52 2.61
C THR A 269 -12.04 11.58 4.11
N CYS A 270 -11.06 12.36 4.58
CA CYS A 270 -10.72 12.48 5.99
C CYS A 270 -10.65 13.93 6.41
N VAL A 271 -11.33 14.31 7.50
CA VAL A 271 -11.12 15.60 8.18
C VAL A 271 -10.10 15.38 9.31
N PRO A 272 -8.80 15.68 9.10
CA PRO A 272 -7.74 15.28 10.01
C PRO A 272 -7.76 16.09 11.31
N ARG A 273 -7.25 15.49 12.39
CA ARG A 273 -6.98 16.21 13.65
C ARG A 273 -5.62 16.88 13.67
N ASP A 274 -4.66 16.36 12.92
CA ASP A 274 -3.34 16.96 12.78
C ASP A 274 -3.42 18.23 11.92
N PRO A 275 -3.26 19.44 12.52
CA PRO A 275 -3.34 20.68 11.77
C PRO A 275 -2.11 20.94 10.89
N THR A 276 -1.04 20.14 11.05
CA THR A 276 0.25 20.38 10.41
C THR A 276 0.33 19.81 8.99
N LEU A 277 -0.65 19.00 8.55
CA LEU A 277 -0.75 18.53 7.16
C LEU A 277 -0.76 19.70 6.16
N TRP A 278 -1.63 20.69 6.40
CA TRP A 278 -1.82 21.83 5.51
C TRP A 278 -0.57 22.70 5.36
N ARG A 279 0.19 22.84 6.46
CA ARG A 279 1.39 23.67 6.53
C ARG A 279 2.54 23.11 5.70
N LEU A 280 2.81 21.81 5.87
CA LEU A 280 3.91 21.16 5.15
C LEU A 280 3.62 20.97 3.68
N ALA A 281 2.37 20.70 3.30
CA ALA A 281 1.99 20.65 1.89
C ALA A 281 2.24 22.00 1.18
N SER A 282 1.83 23.11 1.79
CA SER A 282 2.04 24.46 1.22
C SER A 282 3.51 24.85 1.03
N SER A 283 4.43 24.26 1.80
CA SER A 283 5.87 24.51 1.64
C SER A 283 6.44 23.87 0.35
N VAL A 284 5.78 22.83 -0.16
CA VAL A 284 6.12 22.12 -1.40
C VAL A 284 5.37 22.71 -2.62
N GLU A 285 4.29 23.47 -2.40
CA GLU A 285 3.45 24.06 -3.46
C GLU A 285 4.14 25.17 -4.28
N THR A 286 5.22 25.79 -3.79
CA THR A 286 5.89 26.93 -4.46
C THR A 286 6.39 26.60 -5.88
N GLU A 287 6.55 25.32 -6.23
CA GLU A 287 7.00 24.85 -7.54
C GLU A 287 5.91 24.18 -8.40
N ARG A 288 4.66 24.08 -7.91
CA ARG A 288 3.57 23.38 -8.61
C ARG A 288 2.91 24.22 -9.70
N LYS A 289 2.48 23.55 -10.77
CA LYS A 289 1.61 24.18 -11.78
C LYS A 289 0.19 24.30 -11.24
N PRO A 290 -0.60 25.28 -11.71
CA PRO A 290 -1.98 25.49 -11.26
C PRO A 290 -2.89 24.27 -11.38
N ASP A 291 -2.60 23.38 -12.34
CA ASP A 291 -3.41 22.19 -12.63
C ASP A 291 -2.95 20.93 -11.86
N ASP A 292 -1.85 21.00 -11.11
CA ASP A 292 -1.36 19.85 -10.36
C ASP A 292 -2.29 19.52 -9.18
N LEU A 293 -2.44 18.23 -8.90
CA LEU A 293 -3.16 17.77 -7.71
C LEU A 293 -2.44 18.25 -6.43
N PRO A 294 -3.17 18.75 -5.42
CA PRO A 294 -2.56 19.16 -4.17
C PRO A 294 -2.17 17.92 -3.36
N ILE A 295 -0.97 17.37 -3.55
CA ILE A 295 -0.51 16.18 -2.80
C ILE A 295 -0.03 16.59 -1.41
N ALA A 296 -0.37 15.78 -0.41
CA ALA A 296 0.22 15.80 0.93
C ALA A 296 1.75 15.62 0.87
N ASP A 297 2.45 15.97 1.94
CA ASP A 297 3.88 15.71 1.97
C ASP A 297 4.21 14.22 1.96
N ALA A 298 5.38 13.88 1.40
CA ALA A 298 5.79 12.51 1.17
C ALA A 298 5.83 11.64 2.44
N ALA A 299 6.04 12.22 3.63
CA ALA A 299 6.00 11.46 4.88
C ALA A 299 4.58 10.99 5.23
N ILE A 300 3.55 11.80 4.96
CA ILE A 300 2.14 11.40 5.14
C ILE A 300 1.72 10.39 4.09
N VAL A 301 2.14 10.58 2.83
CA VAL A 301 1.88 9.59 1.76
C VAL A 301 2.49 8.23 2.13
N TYR A 302 3.74 8.22 2.61
CA TYR A 302 4.39 7.01 3.12
C TYR A 302 3.60 6.35 4.26
N TRP A 303 3.15 7.13 5.24
CA TRP A 303 2.34 6.60 6.35
C TRP A 303 1.03 6.01 5.87
N ASP A 304 0.33 6.67 4.94
CA ASP A 304 -0.96 6.19 4.44
C ASP A 304 -0.83 4.87 3.67
N LEU A 305 0.23 4.71 2.87
CA LEU A 305 0.53 3.44 2.21
C LEU A 305 0.78 2.31 3.22
N LEU A 306 1.55 2.57 4.28
CA LEU A 306 1.82 1.55 5.29
C LEU A 306 0.58 1.12 6.07
N MET A 307 -0.41 2.00 6.19
CA MET A 307 -1.62 1.77 6.99
C MET A 307 -2.79 1.23 6.15
N SER A 308 -2.77 1.35 4.81
CA SER A 308 -3.85 0.84 3.95
C SER A 308 -3.92 -0.70 3.97
N GLY A 309 -2.76 -1.37 3.96
CA GLY A 309 -2.69 -2.83 3.89
C GLY A 309 -3.02 -3.40 2.51
N ASP A 310 -3.13 -2.56 1.48
CA ASP A 310 -3.38 -3.04 0.11
C ASP A 310 -2.18 -3.78 -0.46
N GLN A 311 -2.43 -4.64 -1.44
CA GLN A 311 -1.40 -5.32 -2.22
C GLN A 311 -0.35 -4.31 -2.71
N ASP A 312 0.93 -4.69 -2.55
CA ASP A 312 2.11 -3.92 -2.95
C ASP A 312 2.28 -2.54 -2.27
N SER A 313 1.49 -2.20 -1.24
CA SER A 313 1.62 -0.92 -0.54
C SER A 313 2.91 -0.80 0.26
N ASP A 314 3.41 -1.92 0.80
CA ASP A 314 4.72 -1.94 1.48
C ASP A 314 5.87 -1.63 0.51
N GLU A 315 5.82 -2.14 -0.73
CA GLU A 315 6.81 -1.88 -1.76
C GLU A 315 6.72 -0.43 -2.27
N ALA A 316 5.50 0.07 -2.53
CA ALA A 316 5.29 1.49 -2.86
C ALA A 316 5.81 2.41 -1.74
N ALA A 317 5.56 2.07 -0.47
CA ALA A 317 6.07 2.82 0.67
C ALA A 317 7.60 2.79 0.74
N GLN A 318 8.24 1.70 0.32
CA GLN A 318 9.70 1.60 0.28
C GLN A 318 10.32 2.60 -0.70
N HIS A 319 9.71 2.82 -1.88
CA HIS A 319 10.17 3.84 -2.83
C HIS A 319 10.08 5.26 -2.25
N ILE A 320 8.98 5.58 -1.54
CA ILE A 320 8.84 6.89 -0.87
C ILE A 320 9.87 7.04 0.26
N SER A 321 10.12 5.97 1.02
CA SER A 321 11.12 5.92 2.07
C SER A 321 12.54 6.18 1.54
N GLN A 322 12.91 5.59 0.40
CA GLN A 322 14.21 5.83 -0.24
C GLN A 322 14.39 7.31 -0.61
N LEU A 323 13.34 7.95 -1.14
CA LEU A 323 13.34 9.39 -1.44
C LEU A 323 13.48 10.25 -0.17
N LEU A 324 12.77 9.90 0.91
CA LEU A 324 12.80 10.62 2.18
C LEU A 324 14.08 10.43 2.99
N THR A 325 14.84 9.37 2.76
CA THR A 325 16.06 9.07 3.52
C THR A 325 17.33 9.31 2.71
N GLY A 326 17.23 9.31 1.37
CA GLY A 326 18.38 9.39 0.47
C GLY A 326 19.15 8.06 0.36
N ALA A 327 18.59 6.95 0.86
CA ALA A 327 19.16 5.62 0.67
C ALA A 327 18.92 5.15 -0.78
N GLN A 328 20.00 4.86 -1.51
CA GLN A 328 19.98 4.17 -2.81
C GLN A 328 20.13 2.67 -2.64
#